data_AF-A0A4V5TRM9-F1
#
_entry.id   AF-A0A4V5TRM9-F1
#
_cell.length_a   1.000
_cell.length_b   1.000
_cell.length_c   1.000
_cell.angle_alpha   90.00
_cell.angle_beta   90.00
_cell.angle_gamma   90.00
#
_symmetry.space_group_name_H-M   'P 1'
#
loop_
_entity.id
_entity.type
_entity.pdbx_description
1 polymer ?
#
loop_
_entity_poly.entity_id
_entity_poly.type
_entity_poly.pdbx_seq_one_letter_code
_entity_poly.pdbx_strand_id
1 'polypeptide(L)'
;MQPERPLKKVSKVTKNKIIDINTGEIQEKEEIINAYIDKEPDYVKIYLKDIVALNDLPKGLDRVINVLLKVMSYDNMIILNSFIKKQMTQELGYKTVQVLNNNINKLVNAEIL
;
A
#
# COMPACT_ATOMS: atom_id res chain seq x y z
N MET A 1 45.58 -2.04 6.12
CA MET A 1 44.17 -1.86 6.53
C MET A 1 43.46 -1.16 5.38
N GLN A 2 42.59 -1.84 4.65
CA GLN A 2 41.78 -1.20 3.60
C GLN A 2 40.52 -0.59 4.25
N PRO A 3 40.06 0.59 3.81
CA PRO A 3 38.85 1.20 4.37
C PRO A 3 37.60 0.48 3.81
N GLU A 4 36.70 0.07 4.70
CA GLU A 4 35.41 -0.51 4.32
C GLU A 4 34.57 0.49 3.53
N ARG A 5 34.03 0.03 2.39
CA ARG A 5 33.11 0.83 1.58
C ARG A 5 31.73 0.85 2.25
N PRO A 6 31.05 2.00 2.33
CA PRO A 6 29.70 2.04 2.90
C PRO A 6 28.73 1.28 2.00
N LEU A 7 28.14 0.20 2.53
CA LEU A 7 27.08 -0.56 1.86
C LEU A 7 25.83 0.32 1.75
N LYS A 8 25.58 0.85 0.55
CA LYS A 8 24.33 1.55 0.22
C LYS A 8 23.16 0.57 0.45
N LYS A 9 22.37 0.83 1.49
CA LYS A 9 21.09 0.18 1.86
C LYS A 9 21.20 -1.10 2.72
N VAL A 10 21.77 -0.98 3.91
CA VAL A 10 21.51 -1.94 5.00
C VAL A 10 20.60 -1.25 6.02
N SER A 11 19.41 -1.80 6.28
CA SER A 11 18.43 -1.20 7.21
C SER A 11 18.60 -1.67 8.66
N LYS A 12 19.30 -2.79 8.90
CA LYS A 12 19.62 -3.25 10.26
C LYS A 12 20.83 -4.20 10.28
N VAL A 13 21.79 -3.92 11.15
CA VAL A 13 22.90 -4.82 11.49
C VAL A 13 22.75 -5.18 12.97
N THR A 14 22.75 -6.48 13.30
CA THR A 14 22.73 -6.94 14.70
C THR A 14 24.07 -7.58 15.02
N LYS A 15 24.85 -6.97 15.92
CA LYS A 15 26.12 -7.52 16.40
C LYS A 15 25.92 -8.08 17.80
N ASN A 16 26.16 -9.37 17.98
CA ASN A 16 26.12 -10.03 19.29
C ASN A 16 27.55 -10.42 19.70
N LYS A 17 28.01 -9.87 20.83
CA LYS A 17 29.32 -10.21 21.41
C LYS A 17 29.10 -11.14 22.60
N ILE A 18 29.57 -12.38 22.49
CA ILE A 18 29.56 -13.34 23.59
C ILE A 18 30.99 -13.45 24.11
N ILE A 19 31.17 -13.21 25.40
CA ILE A 19 32.48 -13.27 26.08
C ILE A 19 32.43 -14.47 27.03
N ASP A 20 33.29 -15.46 26.81
CA ASP A 20 33.44 -16.58 27.73
C ASP A 20 34.32 -16.17 28.92
N ILE A 21 33.75 -16.24 30.12
CA ILE A 21 34.36 -15.74 31.36
C ILE A 21 35.55 -16.61 31.82
N ASN A 22 35.65 -17.86 31.34
CA ASN A 22 36.68 -18.80 31.82
C ASN A 22 37.98 -18.77 30.99
N THR A 23 37.92 -18.46 29.71
CA THR A 23 39.08 -18.48 28.79
C THR A 23 39.49 -17.09 28.31
N GLY A 24 38.66 -16.07 28.51
CA GLY A 24 38.91 -14.71 28.02
C GLY A 24 38.83 -14.58 26.50
N GLU A 25 38.43 -15.65 25.79
CA GLU A 25 38.29 -15.64 24.35
C GLU A 25 37.01 -14.91 23.93
N ILE A 26 37.16 -13.95 23.01
CA ILE A 26 36.04 -13.19 22.44
C ILE A 26 35.57 -13.93 21.20
N GLN A 27 34.36 -14.49 21.25
CA GLN A 27 33.69 -15.00 20.05
C GLN A 27 32.77 -13.90 19.50
N GLU A 28 33.22 -13.25 18.43
CA GLU A 28 32.44 -12.26 17.70
C GLU A 28 31.62 -12.97 16.62
N LYS A 29 30.29 -12.89 16.72
CA LYS A 29 29.36 -13.41 15.72
C LYS A 29 28.61 -12.26 15.08
N GLU A 30 28.89 -11.99 13.81
CA GLU A 30 28.21 -10.99 13.00
C GLU A 30 27.11 -11.66 12.17
N GLU A 31 25.86 -11.23 12.35
CA GLU A 31 24.71 -11.70 11.57
C GLU A 31 24.13 -10.52 10.76
N ILE A 32 24.33 -10.58 9.44
CA ILE A 32 23.88 -9.54 8.51
C ILE A 32 22.52 -9.94 7.94
N ILE A 33 21.45 -9.32 8.46
CA ILE A 33 20.09 -9.53 7.96
C ILE A 33 19.81 -8.49 6.86
N ASN A 34 19.82 -8.93 5.61
CA ASN A 34 19.46 -8.09 4.46
C ASN A 34 17.94 -7.98 4.35
N ALA A 35 17.35 -6.94 4.94
CA ALA A 35 15.93 -6.61 4.73
C ALA A 35 15.80 -5.61 3.56
N TYR A 36 15.31 -6.11 2.42
CA TYR A 36 14.89 -5.27 1.32
C TYR A 36 13.56 -4.62 1.70
N ILE A 37 13.55 -3.29 1.82
CA ILE A 37 12.30 -2.52 1.88
C ILE A 37 11.92 -2.26 0.42
N ASP A 38 10.87 -2.93 -0.06
CA ASP A 38 10.34 -2.66 -1.39
C ASP A 38 10.00 -1.18 -1.51
N LYS A 39 10.42 -0.56 -2.63
CA LYS A 39 10.05 0.83 -2.92
C LYS A 39 8.53 0.87 -2.94
N GLU A 40 7.96 1.74 -2.11
CA GLU A 40 6.53 1.98 -2.13
C GLU A 40 6.10 2.36 -3.55
N PRO A 41 5.11 1.67 -4.14
CA PRO A 41 4.65 1.96 -5.48
C PRO A 41 4.17 3.41 -5.58
N ASP A 42 4.30 4.04 -6.76
CA ASP A 42 4.06 5.47 -6.94
C ASP A 42 2.58 5.91 -6.76
N TYR A 43 1.68 5.02 -6.34
CA TYR A 43 0.33 5.42 -5.94
C TYR A 43 0.35 5.93 -4.49
N VAL A 44 -0.27 7.08 -4.28
CA VAL A 44 -0.46 7.69 -2.95
C VAL A 44 -1.09 6.66 -2.02
N LYS A 45 -0.44 6.37 -0.88
CA LYS A 45 -1.09 5.73 0.28
C LYS A 45 -2.22 6.66 0.78
N ILE A 46 -3.33 6.68 0.06
CA ILE A 46 -4.56 7.26 0.56
C ILE A 46 -5.12 6.22 1.52
N TYR A 47 -5.28 6.60 2.79
CA TYR A 47 -6.05 5.82 3.75
C TYR A 47 -7.52 5.93 3.38
N LEU A 48 -7.93 5.24 2.31
CA LEU A 48 -9.32 5.25 1.82
C LEU A 48 -10.30 4.83 2.92
N LYS A 49 -9.85 3.91 3.79
CA LYS A 49 -10.59 3.50 4.97
C LYS A 49 -10.84 4.67 5.93
N ASP A 50 -9.86 5.55 6.09
CA ASP A 50 -9.95 6.68 7.01
C ASP A 50 -10.79 7.82 6.39
N ILE A 51 -10.70 8.06 5.07
CA ILE A 51 -11.59 9.00 4.37
C ILE A 51 -13.05 8.55 4.48
N VAL A 52 -13.32 7.25 4.27
CA VAL A 52 -14.67 6.69 4.41
C VAL A 52 -15.17 6.79 5.86
N ALA A 53 -14.28 6.59 6.84
CA ALA A 53 -14.61 6.73 8.26
C ALA A 53 -14.87 8.19 8.67
N LEU A 54 -14.11 9.15 8.12
CA LEU A 54 -14.25 10.57 8.44
C LEU A 54 -15.52 11.20 7.85
N ASN A 55 -16.04 10.64 6.75
CA ASN A 55 -17.22 11.14 6.05
C ASN A 55 -18.51 10.36 6.37
N ASP A 56 -18.52 9.52 7.41
CA ASP A 56 -19.67 8.68 7.79
C ASP A 56 -20.28 7.87 6.62
N LEU A 57 -19.42 7.48 5.67
CA LEU A 57 -19.87 6.84 4.45
C LEU A 57 -20.34 5.39 4.71
N PRO A 58 -21.37 4.92 3.98
CA PRO A 58 -21.79 3.52 4.02
C PRO A 58 -20.63 2.55 3.78
N LYS A 59 -20.53 1.53 4.65
CA LYS A 59 -19.52 0.46 4.53
C LYS A 59 -19.55 -0.17 3.14
N GLY A 60 -18.38 -0.31 2.51
CA GLY A 60 -18.23 -0.90 1.17
C GLY A 60 -18.03 0.10 0.03
N LEU A 61 -18.16 1.41 0.28
CA LEU A 61 -17.81 2.44 -0.71
C LEU A 61 -16.29 2.58 -0.92
N ASP A 62 -15.49 2.19 0.06
CA ASP A 62 -14.03 2.06 -0.03
C ASP A 62 -13.62 1.16 -1.21
N ARG A 63 -14.36 0.06 -1.43
CA ARG A 63 -14.10 -0.85 -2.54
C ARG A 63 -14.39 -0.17 -3.88
N VAL A 64 -15.43 0.66 -3.97
CA VAL A 64 -15.78 1.41 -5.19
C VAL A 64 -14.69 2.42 -5.52
N ILE A 65 -14.22 3.18 -4.53
CA ILE A 65 -13.12 4.13 -4.72
C ILE A 65 -11.86 3.42 -5.19
N ASN A 66 -11.52 2.26 -4.59
CA ASN A 66 -10.37 1.46 -5.03
C ASN A 66 -10.43 1.10 -6.52
N VAL A 67 -11.58 0.63 -7.03
CA VAL A 67 -11.67 0.28 -8.46
C VAL A 67 -11.68 1.52 -9.36
N LEU A 68 -12.19 2.65 -8.88
CA LEU A 68 -12.09 3.93 -9.60
C LEU A 68 -10.63 4.38 -9.75
N LEU A 69 -9.84 4.27 -8.69
CA LEU A 69 -8.42 4.64 -8.71
C LEU A 69 -7.59 3.73 -9.62
N LYS A 70 -7.95 2.45 -9.76
CA LYS A 70 -7.26 1.52 -10.67
C LYS A 70 -7.37 1.92 -12.14
N VAL A 71 -8.44 2.64 -12.51
CA VAL A 71 -8.70 3.08 -13.90
C VAL A 71 -8.38 4.56 -14.10
N MET A 72 -7.79 5.21 -13.10
CA MET A 72 -7.39 6.61 -13.17
C MET A 72 -6.19 6.77 -14.12
N SER A 73 -6.26 7.74 -15.01
CA SER A 73 -5.16 8.09 -15.90
C SER A 73 -4.04 8.82 -15.15
N TYR A 74 -2.90 8.98 -15.80
CA TYR A 74 -1.77 9.75 -15.27
C TYR A 74 -2.14 11.21 -14.93
N ASP A 75 -3.08 11.79 -15.67
CA ASP A 75 -3.60 13.14 -15.44
C ASP A 75 -4.66 13.18 -14.32
N ASN A 76 -4.75 12.13 -13.50
CA ASN A 76 -5.74 11.96 -12.44
C ASN A 76 -7.21 12.00 -12.93
N MET A 77 -7.45 11.66 -14.20
CA MET A 77 -8.80 11.61 -14.77
C MET A 77 -9.36 10.19 -14.74
N ILE A 78 -10.63 10.04 -14.36
CA ILE A 78 -11.33 8.75 -14.38
C ILE A 78 -12.37 8.77 -15.50
N ILE A 79 -12.15 7.96 -16.55
CA ILE A 79 -13.05 7.88 -17.70
C ILE A 79 -13.89 6.60 -17.62
N LEU A 80 -15.18 6.74 -17.31
CA LEU A 80 -16.09 5.60 -17.10
C LEU A 80 -16.96 5.32 -18.33
N ASN A 81 -16.40 4.60 -19.31
CA ASN A 81 -17.19 4.06 -20.42
C ASN A 81 -17.95 2.78 -20.02
N SER A 82 -18.85 2.33 -20.89
CA SER A 82 -19.71 1.15 -20.67
C SER A 82 -18.93 -0.14 -20.39
N PHE A 83 -17.77 -0.31 -21.01
CA PHE A 83 -16.92 -1.49 -20.83
C PHE A 83 -16.25 -1.47 -19.45
N ILE A 84 -15.63 -0.35 -19.08
CA ILE A 84 -15.00 -0.16 -17.76
C ILE A 84 -16.02 -0.37 -16.64
N LYS A 85 -17.22 0.23 -16.76
CA LYS A 85 -18.29 0.05 -15.76
C LYS A 85 -18.71 -1.42 -15.61
N LYS A 86 -18.74 -2.21 -16.69
CA LYS A 86 -19.02 -3.65 -16.63
C LYS A 86 -17.90 -4.41 -15.92
N GLN A 87 -16.64 -4.13 -16.23
CA GLN A 87 -15.50 -4.76 -15.56
C GLN A 87 -15.50 -4.47 -14.06
N MET A 88 -15.70 -3.21 -13.66
CA MET A 88 -15.78 -2.82 -12.25
C MET A 88 -16.94 -3.51 -11.53
N THR A 89 -18.10 -3.61 -12.19
CA THR A 89 -19.28 -4.30 -11.65
C THR A 89 -18.98 -5.78 -11.37
N GLN A 90 -18.28 -6.45 -12.28
CA GLN A 90 -17.85 -7.85 -12.12
C GLN A 90 -16.83 -8.00 -10.98
N GLU A 91 -15.82 -7.13 -10.92
CA GLU A 91 -14.78 -7.16 -9.88
C GLU A 91 -15.36 -6.95 -8.47
N LEU A 92 -16.35 -6.06 -8.36
CA LEU A 92 -17.06 -5.78 -7.10
C LEU A 92 -18.10 -6.86 -6.74
N GLY A 93 -18.39 -7.79 -7.64
CA GLY A 93 -19.42 -8.81 -7.44
C GLY A 93 -20.84 -8.23 -7.44
N TYR A 94 -21.06 -7.09 -8.08
CA TYR A 94 -22.39 -6.47 -8.17
C TYR A 94 -23.23 -7.15 -9.24
N LYS A 95 -24.54 -7.26 -8.99
CA LYS A 95 -25.49 -7.88 -9.92
C LYS A 95 -25.70 -7.05 -11.19
N THR A 96 -25.63 -5.72 -11.07
CA THR A 96 -25.88 -4.80 -12.19
C THR A 96 -24.99 -3.56 -12.11
N VAL A 97 -24.76 -2.93 -13.26
CA VAL A 97 -24.07 -1.63 -13.36
C VAL A 97 -24.83 -0.53 -12.63
N GLN A 98 -26.15 -0.66 -12.46
CA GLN A 98 -26.94 0.32 -11.71
C GLN A 98 -26.51 0.38 -10.25
N VAL A 99 -26.15 -0.74 -9.62
CA VAL A 99 -25.64 -0.75 -8.24
C VAL A 99 -24.34 0.05 -8.14
N LEU A 100 -23.43 -0.12 -9.12
CA LEU A 100 -22.21 0.68 -9.22
C LEU A 100 -22.52 2.17 -9.35
N ASN A 101 -23.39 2.56 -10.29
CA ASN A 101 -23.78 3.96 -10.49
C ASN A 101 -24.39 4.57 -9.22
N ASN A 102 -25.26 3.83 -8.52
CA ASN A 102 -25.86 4.29 -7.27
C ASN A 102 -24.81 4.55 -6.19
N ASN A 103 -23.78 3.71 -6.10
CA ASN A 103 -22.69 3.90 -5.15
C ASN A 103 -21.76 5.06 -5.55
N ILE A 104 -21.53 5.27 -6.84
CA ILE A 104 -20.79 6.47 -7.32
C ILE A 104 -21.57 7.74 -6.97
N ASN A 105 -22.89 7.77 -7.17
CA ASN A 105 -23.70 8.93 -6.80
C ASN A 105 -23.64 9.24 -5.30
N LYS A 106 -23.54 8.22 -4.44
CA LYS A 106 -23.33 8.44 -2.99
C LYS A 106 -22.00 9.13 -2.70
N LEU A 107 -20.94 8.79 -3.43
CA LEU A 107 -19.62 9.42 -3.28
C LEU A 107 -19.64 10.88 -3.74
N VAL A 108 -20.32 11.17 -4.86
CA VAL A 108 -20.50 12.56 -5.36
C VAL A 108 -21.34 13.38 -4.37
N ASN A 109 -22.45 12.83 -3.87
CA ASN A 109 -23.29 13.52 -2.90
C ASN A 109 -22.60 13.76 -1.55
N ALA A 110 -21.54 12.99 -1.26
CA ALA A 110 -20.71 13.15 -0.07
C ALA A 110 -19.48 14.05 -0.33
N GLU A 111 -19.39 14.69 -1.50
CA GLU A 111 -18.29 15.59 -1.89
C GLU A 111 -16.89 14.95 -1.83
N ILE A 112 -16.82 13.63 -2.07
CA ILE A 112 -15.56 12.87 -2.13
C ILE A 112 -15.08 12.69 -3.57
N LEU A 113 -16.01 12.73 -4.54
CA LEU A 113 -15.77 12.72 -5.98
C LEU A 113 -16.35 13.97 -6.63
#